data_AF-A0A229SEJ7-F1
#
_entry.id   AF-A0A229SEJ7-F1
#
_cell.length_a   1.000
_cell.length_b   1.000
_cell.length_c   1.000
_cell.angle_alpha   90.00
_cell.angle_beta   90.00
_cell.angle_gamma   90.00
#
_symmetry.space_group_name_H-M   'P 1'
#
loop_
_entity.id
_entity.type
_entity.pdbx_description
1 polymer ?
#
loop_
_entity_poly.entity_id
_entity_poly.type
_entity_poly.pdbx_seq_one_letter_code
_entity_poly.pdbx_strand_id
1 'polypeptide(L)'
;MPVRKGWRTNRPFFPSQHPQWSVLMIGQRVFYDGSIIDAAGRYRVTDEQITPDGPRYTLATYAGEVALRNVRRESITPVPDGPKHQVLAAQERVQVVQGEFWRRFPPGTWLPYIHEHYDNLHRHIDDLIQRNRPVEAEHSLLNAERFTGCIPYDVMAARINALVVAGDDESWQ
;
A
#
# COMPACT_ATOMS: atom_id res chain seq x y z
N MET A 1 -67.68 35.84 6.01
CA MET A 1 -66.73 35.25 6.97
C MET A 1 -65.61 34.57 6.19
N PRO A 2 -64.33 34.88 6.46
CA PRO A 2 -63.24 34.58 5.55
C PRO A 2 -62.55 33.23 5.81
N VAL A 3 -62.03 32.68 4.72
CA VAL A 3 -61.23 31.47 4.55
C VAL A 3 -59.93 31.50 5.38
N ARG A 4 -59.58 30.42 6.07
CA ARG A 4 -58.20 30.19 6.55
C ARG A 4 -57.61 28.87 6.04
N LYS A 5 -56.53 29.08 5.30
CA LYS A 5 -55.64 28.15 4.59
C LYS A 5 -54.94 27.17 5.53
N GLY A 6 -54.69 25.98 5.00
CA GLY A 6 -53.91 24.92 5.63
C GLY A 6 -52.42 25.27 5.77
N TRP A 7 -51.83 24.70 6.82
CA TRP A 7 -50.39 24.71 7.06
C TRP A 7 -49.79 23.43 6.49
N ARG A 8 -49.24 23.50 5.27
CA ARG A 8 -48.23 22.54 4.81
C ARG A 8 -46.89 23.03 5.31
N THR A 9 -46.28 22.25 6.19
CA THR A 9 -44.88 22.43 6.60
C THR A 9 -43.97 22.11 5.42
N ASN A 10 -43.42 23.15 4.80
CA ASN A 10 -42.28 23.03 3.89
C ASN A 10 -41.06 22.55 4.70
N ARG A 11 -40.83 21.24 4.77
CA ARG A 11 -39.49 20.73 5.06
C ARG A 11 -38.64 20.93 3.80
N PRO A 12 -37.50 21.62 3.86
CA PRO A 12 -36.59 21.66 2.74
C PRO A 12 -36.13 20.23 2.44
N PHE A 13 -36.29 19.83 1.18
CA PHE A 13 -35.70 18.62 0.63
C PHE A 13 -34.18 18.85 0.63
N PHE A 14 -33.49 18.34 1.65
CA PHE A 14 -32.05 18.20 1.59
C PHE A 14 -31.77 17.10 0.56
N PRO A 15 -31.12 17.37 -0.59
CA PRO A 15 -30.60 16.28 -1.39
C PRO A 15 -29.64 15.51 -0.48
N SER A 16 -29.97 14.26 -0.21
CA SER A 16 -29.07 13.32 0.44
C SER A 16 -27.76 13.37 -0.34
N GLN A 17 -26.71 13.86 0.31
CA GLN A 17 -25.35 13.64 -0.15
C GLN A 17 -25.18 12.12 -0.16
N HIS A 18 -25.39 11.50 -1.32
CA HIS A 18 -24.82 10.19 -1.56
C HIS A 18 -23.34 10.33 -1.22
N PRO A 19 -22.75 9.41 -0.43
CA PRO A 19 -21.30 9.37 -0.35
C PRO A 19 -20.82 9.33 -1.79
N GLN A 20 -19.95 10.27 -2.16
CA GLN A 20 -19.27 10.23 -3.46
C GLN A 20 -18.49 8.93 -3.46
N TRP A 21 -19.12 7.85 -3.92
CA TRP A 21 -18.44 6.64 -4.31
C TRP A 21 -17.52 7.10 -5.42
N SER A 22 -16.23 7.24 -5.11
CA SER A 22 -15.23 7.54 -6.13
C SER A 22 -15.28 6.36 -7.09
N VAL A 23 -15.93 6.58 -8.24
CA VAL A 23 -16.05 5.61 -9.33
C VAL A 23 -14.64 5.18 -9.70
N LEU A 24 -14.42 3.88 -9.77
CA LEU A 24 -13.11 3.36 -10.18
C LEU A 24 -13.01 3.45 -11.70
N MET A 25 -11.87 3.90 -12.19
CA MET A 25 -11.66 4.04 -13.63
C MET A 25 -11.34 2.67 -14.24
N ILE A 26 -11.84 2.38 -15.44
CA ILE A 26 -11.37 1.22 -16.21
C ILE A 26 -9.87 1.36 -16.41
N GLY A 27 -9.15 0.28 -16.12
CA GLY A 27 -7.70 0.24 -16.13
C GLY A 27 -7.04 0.65 -14.82
N GLN A 28 -7.79 1.13 -13.81
CA GLN A 28 -7.27 1.48 -12.50
C GLN A 28 -6.77 0.25 -11.77
N ARG A 29 -5.63 0.39 -11.10
CA ARG A 29 -5.07 -0.66 -10.23
C ARG A 29 -5.72 -0.59 -8.86
N VAL A 30 -6.00 -1.75 -8.32
CA VAL A 30 -6.73 -1.87 -7.06
C VAL A 30 -6.23 -3.06 -6.25
N PHE A 31 -6.38 -2.98 -4.94
CA PHE A 31 -6.25 -4.11 -4.03
C PHE A 31 -7.65 -4.60 -3.66
N TYR A 32 -7.89 -5.90 -3.77
CA TYR A 32 -9.10 -6.55 -3.31
C TYR A 32 -8.82 -7.25 -1.98
N ASP A 33 -9.66 -6.98 -0.98
CA ASP A 33 -9.58 -7.54 0.39
C ASP A 33 -10.92 -8.15 0.84
N GLY A 34 -11.73 -8.60 -0.13
CA GLY A 34 -13.07 -9.09 0.16
C GLY A 34 -13.10 -10.52 0.74
N SER A 35 -14.31 -11.05 0.86
CA SER A 35 -14.60 -12.31 1.57
C SER A 35 -14.05 -13.59 0.91
N ILE A 36 -13.42 -13.50 -0.27
CA ILE A 36 -12.82 -14.66 -0.94
C ILE A 36 -11.36 -14.74 -0.48
N ILE A 37 -11.12 -15.58 0.53
CA ILE A 37 -9.87 -15.64 1.31
C ILE A 37 -8.64 -15.97 0.44
N ASP A 38 -8.81 -16.63 -0.70
CA ASP A 38 -7.71 -16.98 -1.63
C ASP A 38 -7.59 -16.03 -2.83
N ALA A 39 -8.41 -14.99 -2.90
CA ALA A 39 -8.40 -14.00 -3.97
C ALA A 39 -7.99 -12.60 -3.49
N ALA A 40 -7.59 -12.45 -2.22
CA ALA A 40 -7.03 -11.21 -1.72
C ALA A 40 -5.76 -10.89 -2.51
N GLY A 41 -5.68 -9.69 -3.08
CA GLY A 41 -4.56 -9.37 -3.96
C GLY A 41 -4.80 -8.19 -4.88
N ARG A 42 -3.85 -7.98 -5.78
CA ARG A 42 -3.84 -6.84 -6.69
C ARG A 42 -4.40 -7.19 -8.05
N TYR A 43 -5.21 -6.28 -8.54
CA TYR A 43 -5.91 -6.44 -9.80
C TYR A 43 -5.98 -5.12 -10.56
N ARG A 44 -6.49 -5.23 -11.78
CA ARG A 44 -6.89 -4.10 -12.61
C ARG A 44 -8.39 -4.15 -12.83
N VAL A 45 -9.07 -3.02 -12.68
CA VAL A 45 -10.47 -2.89 -13.07
C VAL A 45 -10.55 -2.99 -14.59
N THR A 46 -11.34 -3.91 -15.12
CA THR A 46 -11.50 -4.08 -16.58
C THR A 46 -12.89 -3.70 -17.06
N ASP A 47 -13.87 -3.76 -16.18
CA ASP A 47 -15.25 -3.46 -16.51
C ASP A 47 -16.01 -2.97 -15.26
N GLU A 48 -17.02 -2.15 -15.48
CA GLU A 48 -17.94 -1.64 -14.47
C GLU A 48 -19.38 -1.83 -14.94
N GLN A 49 -20.19 -2.43 -14.07
CA GLN A 49 -21.62 -2.60 -14.28
C GLN A 49 -22.39 -1.90 -13.16
N ILE A 50 -23.28 -0.99 -13.51
CA ILE A 50 -24.20 -0.35 -12.56
C ILE A 50 -25.37 -1.31 -12.31
N THR A 51 -25.54 -1.73 -11.05
CA THR A 51 -26.67 -2.56 -10.61
C THR A 51 -27.58 -1.77 -9.66
N PRO A 52 -28.83 -2.21 -9.40
CA PRO A 52 -29.73 -1.55 -8.45
C PRO A 52 -29.13 -1.41 -7.03
N ASP A 53 -28.23 -2.33 -6.66
CA ASP A 53 -27.56 -2.35 -5.36
C ASP A 53 -26.24 -1.55 -5.34
N GLY A 54 -25.87 -0.91 -6.46
CA GLY A 54 -24.63 -0.14 -6.61
C GLY A 54 -23.69 -0.65 -7.71
N PRO A 55 -22.51 -0.01 -7.89
CA PRO A 55 -21.55 -0.37 -8.92
C PRO A 55 -20.87 -1.72 -8.60
N ARG A 56 -20.68 -2.52 -9.64
CA ARG A 56 -20.00 -3.82 -9.61
C ARG A 56 -18.84 -3.82 -10.60
N TYR A 57 -17.72 -4.38 -10.19
CA TYR A 57 -16.49 -4.35 -10.97
C TYR A 57 -16.04 -5.76 -11.38
N THR A 58 -15.48 -5.85 -12.57
CA THR A 58 -14.68 -7.01 -13.01
C THR A 58 -13.21 -6.69 -12.82
N LEU A 59 -12.49 -7.61 -12.19
CA LEU A 59 -11.07 -7.47 -11.87
C LEU A 59 -10.27 -8.51 -12.64
N ALA A 60 -9.21 -8.06 -13.31
CA ALA A 60 -8.26 -8.91 -14.01
C ALA A 60 -6.88 -8.90 -13.34
N THR A 61 -6.15 -10.00 -13.49
CA THR A 61 -4.72 -10.05 -13.17
C THR A 61 -3.95 -9.09 -14.09
N TYR A 62 -2.69 -8.80 -13.74
CA TYR A 62 -1.85 -7.97 -14.61
C TYR A 62 -1.45 -8.65 -15.92
N ALA A 63 -1.61 -9.97 -16.02
CA ALA A 63 -1.51 -10.70 -17.29
C ALA A 63 -2.72 -10.49 -18.22
N GLY A 64 -3.78 -9.82 -17.74
CA GLY A 64 -5.00 -9.54 -18.51
C GLY A 64 -6.09 -10.60 -18.37
N GLU A 65 -5.89 -11.61 -17.52
CA GLU A 65 -6.88 -12.66 -17.29
C GLU A 65 -7.93 -12.20 -16.28
N VAL A 66 -9.22 -12.39 -16.60
CA VAL A 66 -10.30 -12.06 -15.66
C VAL A 66 -10.23 -13.01 -14.45
N ALA A 67 -9.95 -12.44 -13.28
CA ALA A 67 -9.83 -13.20 -12.03
C ALA A 67 -11.13 -13.16 -11.21
N LEU A 68 -11.76 -11.99 -11.09
CA LEU A 68 -12.96 -11.79 -10.27
C LEU A 68 -14.03 -11.01 -11.03
N ARG A 69 -15.29 -11.35 -10.78
CA ARG A 69 -16.48 -10.71 -11.38
C ARG A 69 -17.43 -10.26 -10.28
N ASN A 70 -18.26 -9.26 -10.59
CA ASN A 70 -19.30 -8.76 -9.70
C ASN A 70 -18.79 -8.27 -8.32
N VAL A 71 -17.55 -7.78 -8.27
CA VAL A 71 -16.90 -7.30 -7.04
C VAL A 71 -17.51 -5.98 -6.61
N ARG A 72 -17.81 -5.83 -5.31
CA ARG A 72 -18.36 -4.59 -4.76
C ARG A 72 -17.28 -3.55 -4.54
N ARG A 73 -17.64 -2.26 -4.62
CA ARG A 73 -16.71 -1.15 -4.39
C ARG A 73 -16.06 -1.18 -3.01
N GLU A 74 -16.80 -1.65 -2.01
CA GLU A 74 -16.38 -1.69 -0.60
C GLU A 74 -15.22 -2.65 -0.33
N SER A 75 -15.05 -3.69 -1.15
CA SER A 75 -13.97 -4.68 -1.04
C SER A 75 -12.75 -4.32 -1.89
N ILE A 76 -12.68 -3.06 -2.35
CA ILE A 76 -11.68 -2.60 -3.29
C ILE A 76 -11.05 -1.31 -2.78
N THR A 77 -9.74 -1.33 -2.61
CA THR A 77 -8.93 -0.15 -2.29
C THR A 77 -8.19 0.32 -3.54
N PRO A 78 -8.39 1.56 -4.02
CA PRO A 78 -7.61 2.12 -5.11
C PRO A 78 -6.12 2.09 -4.78
N VAL A 79 -5.30 1.55 -5.69
CA VAL A 79 -3.85 1.70 -5.64
C VAL A 79 -3.52 3.03 -6.31
N PRO A 80 -2.83 3.96 -5.63
CA PRO A 80 -2.47 5.25 -6.23
C PRO A 80 -1.64 5.05 -7.50
N ASP A 81 -1.99 5.76 -8.56
CA ASP A 81 -1.13 5.93 -9.73
C ASP A 81 -0.05 6.96 -9.36
N GLY A 82 1.04 6.47 -8.76
CA GLY A 82 2.20 7.26 -8.37
C GLY A 82 3.48 6.74 -9.01
N PRO A 83 4.55 7.57 -9.00
CA PRO A 83 5.88 7.05 -9.33
C PRO A 83 6.21 5.91 -8.38
N LYS A 84 6.84 4.85 -8.90
CA LYS A 84 7.29 3.74 -8.07
C LYS A 84 8.22 4.25 -6.98
N HIS A 85 8.14 3.65 -5.79
CA HIS A 85 9.16 3.87 -4.78
C HIS A 85 10.52 3.43 -5.33
N GLN A 86 11.54 4.23 -5.08
CA GLN A 86 12.92 3.92 -5.44
C GLN A 86 13.76 3.93 -4.18
N VAL A 87 14.49 2.83 -3.95
CA VAL A 87 15.46 2.72 -2.86
C VAL A 87 16.69 3.52 -3.25
N LEU A 88 16.83 4.72 -2.71
CA LEU A 88 17.95 5.60 -3.03
C LEU A 88 19.22 5.16 -2.31
N ALA A 89 20.34 5.17 -3.04
CA ALA A 89 21.68 4.87 -2.52
C ALA A 89 21.75 3.59 -1.67
N ALA A 90 20.99 2.54 -2.05
CA ALA A 90 20.81 1.33 -1.26
C ALA A 90 22.14 0.72 -0.79
N GLN A 91 23.09 0.56 -1.72
CA GLN A 91 24.39 -0.05 -1.43
C GLN A 91 25.27 0.79 -0.50
N GLU A 92 25.31 2.11 -0.70
CA GLU A 92 26.04 3.02 0.19
C GLU A 92 25.46 3.00 1.61
N ARG A 93 24.12 3.04 1.73
CA ARG A 93 23.43 2.95 3.02
C ARG A 93 23.69 1.63 3.72
N VAL A 94 23.67 0.51 2.99
CA VAL A 94 24.02 -0.81 3.56
C VAL A 94 25.46 -0.82 4.09
N GLN A 95 26.42 -0.26 3.36
CA GLN A 95 27.82 -0.18 3.81
C GLN A 95 27.95 0.64 5.09
N VAL A 96 27.27 1.79 5.18
CA VAL A 96 27.25 2.62 6.40
C VAL A 96 26.63 1.86 7.57
N VAL A 97 25.49 1.21 7.36
CA VAL A 97 24.82 0.40 8.38
C VAL A 97 25.72 -0.74 8.87
N GLN A 98 26.35 -1.49 7.97
CA GLN A 98 27.27 -2.57 8.32
C GLN A 98 28.45 -2.05 9.13
N GLY A 99 29.07 -0.94 8.70
CA GLY A 99 30.19 -0.32 9.42
C GLY A 99 29.81 0.10 10.84
N GLU A 100 28.67 0.78 11.00
CA GLU A 100 28.17 1.20 12.32
C GLU A 100 27.76 0.02 13.20
N PHE A 101 27.15 -1.01 12.61
CA PHE A 101 26.86 -2.26 13.32
C PHE A 101 28.14 -2.87 13.90
N TRP A 102 29.17 -3.07 13.08
CA TRP A 102 30.44 -3.67 13.52
C TRP A 102 31.18 -2.83 14.55
N ARG A 103 31.12 -1.50 14.43
CA ARG A 103 31.72 -0.57 15.40
C ARG A 103 31.05 -0.66 16.77
N ARG A 104 29.73 -0.80 16.79
CA ARG A 104 28.91 -0.82 18.02
C ARG A 104 28.83 -2.20 18.65
N PHE A 105 28.91 -3.23 17.82
CA PHE A 105 28.70 -4.63 18.17
C PHE A 105 29.85 -5.47 17.60
N PRO A 106 31.03 -5.44 18.24
CA PRO A 106 32.16 -6.23 17.78
C PRO A 106 31.91 -7.75 17.96
N PRO A 107 32.58 -8.62 17.18
CA PRO A 107 32.41 -10.06 17.28
C PRO A 107 32.55 -10.58 18.72
N GLY A 108 31.68 -11.49 19.14
CA GLY A 108 31.69 -12.08 20.48
C GLY A 108 30.86 -11.33 21.53
N THR A 109 30.20 -10.23 21.18
CA THR A 109 29.34 -9.46 22.11
C THR A 109 27.84 -9.68 21.91
N TRP A 110 27.42 -10.34 20.83
CA TRP A 110 26.02 -10.53 20.44
C TRP A 110 25.72 -11.94 19.93
N LEU A 111 24.43 -12.25 19.80
CA LEU A 111 23.95 -13.51 19.28
C LEU A 111 24.38 -13.67 17.80
N PRO A 112 24.96 -14.82 17.40
CA PRO A 112 25.50 -15.02 16.04
C PRO A 112 24.51 -14.73 14.90
N TYR A 113 23.22 -14.98 15.11
CA TYR A 113 22.18 -14.74 14.09
C TYR A 113 22.03 -13.26 13.73
N ILE A 114 22.34 -12.34 14.65
CA ILE A 114 22.25 -10.90 14.37
C ILE A 114 23.41 -10.50 13.45
N HIS A 115 24.63 -10.98 13.73
CA HIS A 115 25.76 -10.74 12.85
C HIS A 115 25.51 -11.29 11.44
N GLU A 116 25.01 -12.52 11.34
CA GLU A 116 24.65 -13.11 10.05
C GLU A 116 23.62 -12.28 9.28
N HIS A 117 22.62 -11.72 9.97
CA HIS A 117 21.64 -10.83 9.35
C HIS A 117 22.30 -9.60 8.73
N TYR A 118 23.21 -8.92 9.46
CA TYR A 118 23.89 -7.71 8.97
C TYR A 118 24.94 -8.02 7.90
N ASP A 119 25.61 -9.17 7.95
CA ASP A 119 26.54 -9.62 6.90
C ASP A 119 25.82 -9.86 5.58
N ASN A 120 24.61 -10.42 5.65
CA ASN A 120 23.79 -10.71 4.48
C ASN A 120 22.85 -9.57 4.04
N LEU A 121 22.86 -8.42 4.75
CA LEU A 121 21.94 -7.31 4.48
C LEU A 121 22.00 -6.83 3.03
N HIS A 122 23.20 -6.67 2.45
CA HIS A 122 23.38 -6.27 1.04
C HIS A 122 22.63 -7.20 0.08
N ARG A 123 22.80 -8.52 0.25
CA ARG A 123 22.18 -9.53 -0.60
C ARG A 123 20.66 -9.54 -0.44
N HIS A 124 20.18 -9.37 0.78
CA HIS A 124 18.75 -9.29 1.06
C HIS A 124 18.10 -8.07 0.39
N ILE A 125 18.71 -6.89 0.51
CA ILE A 125 18.21 -5.67 -0.13
C ILE A 125 18.24 -5.79 -1.66
N ASP A 126 19.32 -6.34 -2.23
CA ASP A 126 19.41 -6.57 -3.68
C ASP A 126 18.35 -7.57 -4.18
N ASP A 127 18.12 -8.67 -3.45
CA ASP A 127 17.08 -9.66 -3.79
C ASP A 127 15.68 -9.03 -3.79
N LEU A 128 15.36 -8.20 -2.79
CA LEU A 128 14.08 -7.49 -2.75
C LEU A 128 13.91 -6.53 -3.93
N ILE A 129 14.94 -5.76 -4.26
CA ILE A 129 14.91 -4.85 -5.41
C ILE A 129 14.74 -5.63 -6.73
N GLN A 130 15.46 -6.75 -6.90
CA GLN A 130 15.37 -7.61 -8.09
C GLN A 130 13.99 -8.25 -8.25
N ARG A 131 13.34 -8.60 -7.13
CA ARG A 131 11.95 -9.11 -7.11
C ARG A 131 10.90 -8.00 -7.23
N ASN A 132 11.31 -6.78 -7.56
CA ASN A 132 10.42 -5.62 -7.67
C ASN A 132 9.66 -5.33 -6.36
N ARG A 133 10.33 -5.44 -5.21
CA ARG A 133 9.83 -5.15 -3.86
C ARG A 133 10.56 -3.96 -3.21
N PRO A 134 10.58 -2.77 -3.84
CA PRO A 134 11.38 -1.64 -3.36
C PRO A 134 10.88 -1.03 -2.04
N VAL A 135 9.58 -1.04 -1.74
CA VAL A 135 9.07 -0.55 -0.45
C VAL A 135 9.51 -1.45 0.70
N GLU A 136 9.52 -2.77 0.50
CA GLU A 136 10.03 -3.70 1.50
C GLU A 136 11.54 -3.54 1.71
N ALA A 137 12.29 -3.36 0.63
CA ALA A 137 13.71 -3.08 0.70
C ALA A 137 13.99 -1.79 1.50
N GLU A 138 13.29 -0.70 1.21
CA GLU A 138 13.44 0.57 1.94
C GLU A 138 13.07 0.40 3.42
N HIS A 139 11.98 -0.30 3.72
CA HIS A 139 11.55 -0.57 5.09
C HIS A 139 12.60 -1.38 5.88
N SER A 140 13.14 -2.46 5.29
CA SER A 140 14.21 -3.25 5.92
C SER A 140 15.46 -2.42 6.17
N LEU A 141 15.85 -1.57 5.21
CA LEU A 141 17.01 -0.69 5.33
C LEU A 141 16.80 0.38 6.41
N LEU A 142 15.63 1.01 6.48
CA LEU A 142 15.26 1.97 7.51
C LEU A 142 15.31 1.37 8.92
N ASN A 143 14.86 0.13 9.09
CA ASN A 143 14.96 -0.59 10.36
C ASN A 143 16.41 -0.85 10.75
N ALA A 144 17.25 -1.24 9.78
CA ALA A 144 18.67 -1.48 10.02
C ALA A 144 19.40 -0.17 10.39
N GLU A 145 19.14 0.92 9.68
CA GLU A 145 19.65 2.26 9.98
C GLU A 145 19.23 2.74 11.38
N ARG A 146 17.98 2.45 11.77
CA ARG A 146 17.51 2.78 13.12
C ARG A 146 18.19 1.94 14.18
N PHE A 147 18.35 0.65 13.95
CA PHE A 147 18.95 -0.28 14.92
C PHE A 147 20.41 0.08 15.21
N THR A 148 21.19 0.35 14.18
CA THR A 148 22.60 0.76 14.32
C THR A 148 22.74 2.17 14.89
N GLY A 149 21.69 3.00 14.72
CA GLY A 149 21.64 4.37 15.19
C GLY A 149 22.11 5.39 14.15
N CYS A 150 22.17 5.00 12.88
CA CYS A 150 22.41 5.92 11.76
C CYS A 150 21.29 6.96 11.63
N ILE A 151 20.05 6.59 11.98
CA ILE A 151 18.91 7.51 12.02
C ILE A 151 18.13 7.39 13.34
N PRO A 152 17.51 8.48 13.82
CA PRO A 152 16.59 8.43 14.95
C PRO A 152 15.21 7.87 14.54
N TYR A 153 14.41 7.51 15.54
CA TYR A 153 13.11 6.83 15.33
C TYR A 153 12.09 7.70 14.60
N ASP A 154 12.03 9.00 14.89
CA ASP A 154 11.15 9.97 14.26
C ASP A 154 11.43 10.10 12.75
N VAL A 155 12.70 10.13 12.36
CA VAL A 155 13.11 10.12 10.95
C VAL A 155 12.70 8.81 10.27
N MET A 156 12.91 7.67 10.93
CA MET A 156 12.45 6.37 10.42
C MET A 156 10.93 6.37 10.19
N ALA A 157 10.15 6.79 11.20
CA ALA A 157 8.70 6.81 11.13
C ALA A 157 8.18 7.75 10.02
N ALA A 158 8.77 8.93 9.88
CA ALA A 158 8.42 9.86 8.81
C ALA A 158 8.68 9.26 7.41
N ARG A 159 9.82 8.57 7.24
CA ARG A 159 10.18 7.92 5.97
C ARG A 159 9.31 6.72 5.65
N ILE A 160 8.96 5.90 6.66
CA ILE A 160 8.01 4.78 6.51
C ILE A 160 6.64 5.29 6.08
N ASN A 161 6.14 6.35 6.71
CA ASN A 161 4.85 6.94 6.36
C ASN A 161 4.82 7.57 4.95
N ALA A 162 5.98 7.89 4.39
CA ALA A 162 6.14 8.40 3.04
C ALA A 162 6.34 7.30 1.99
N LEU A 163 6.40 6.01 2.37
CA LEU A 163 6.51 4.91 1.43
C LEU A 163 5.21 4.77 0.65
N VAL A 164 5.34 4.64 -0.67
CA VAL A 164 4.21 4.49 -1.59
C VAL A 164 4.35 3.19 -2.34
N VAL A 165 3.44 2.27 -2.07
CA VAL A 165 3.33 1.00 -2.82
C VAL A 165 2.55 1.28 -4.10
N ALA A 166 3.25 1.32 -5.22
CA ALA A 166 2.67 1.62 -6.54
C ALA A 166 2.37 0.33 -7.33
N GLY A 167 1.68 0.49 -8.46
CA GLY A 167 1.02 -0.56 -9.23
C GLY A 167 1.64 -1.97 -9.28
N ASP A 168 2.84 -2.10 -9.85
CA ASP A 168 3.51 -3.39 -10.03
C ASP A 168 4.47 -3.75 -8.89
N ASP A 169 4.61 -2.90 -7.87
CA ASP A 169 5.47 -3.12 -6.70
C ASP A 169 4.98 -4.33 -5.88
N GLU A 170 5.72 -5.44 -5.85
CA GLU A 170 5.31 -6.64 -5.11
C GLU A 170 5.64 -6.58 -3.61
N SER A 171 6.01 -5.40 -3.09
CA SER A 171 6.21 -5.19 -1.66
C SER A 171 4.90 -5.35 -0.90
N TRP A 172 4.98 -6.04 0.24
CA TRP A 172 3.90 -6.31 1.19
C TRP A 172 2.62 -6.89 0.57
N GLN A 173 2.47 -8.20 0.82
CA GLN A 173 1.23 -8.99 0.81
C GLN A 173 0.67 -9.05 2.23
#